data_AF-A0A1G8AFL6-F1
#
_entry.id   AF-A0A1G8AFL6-F1
#
_cell.length_a   1.000
_cell.length_b   1.000
_cell.length_c   1.000
_cell.angle_alpha   90.00
_cell.angle_beta   90.00
_cell.angle_gamma   90.00
#
_symmetry.space_group_name_H-M   'P 1'
#
loop_
_entity.id
_entity.type
_entity.pdbx_description
1 polymer ?
#
loop_
_entity_poly.entity_id
_entity_poly.type
_entity_poly.pdbx_seq_one_letter_code
_entity_poly.pdbx_strand_id
1 'polypeptide(L)' 'MTGKQDQGTGSRLVPPSDRQVVDEWLARITAVVGEGAAEDSPEACRTAAEAAEELSAYLWMLRASRRRTA' A
#
# COMPACT_ATOMS: atom_id res chain seq x y z
N MET A 1 6.28 8.20 -32.26
CA MET A 1 5.60 7.17 -31.43
C MET A 1 5.71 7.62 -29.99
N THR A 2 4.73 8.39 -29.49
CA THR A 2 4.78 9.01 -28.16
C THR A 2 3.97 8.15 -27.20
N GLY A 3 4.67 7.35 -26.39
CA GLY A 3 4.07 6.66 -25.25
C GLY A 3 3.80 7.69 -24.14
N LYS A 4 2.58 8.23 -24.11
CA LYS A 4 2.13 9.15 -23.07
C LYS A 4 1.97 8.33 -21.79
N GLN A 5 2.95 8.41 -20.90
CA GLN A 5 2.85 7.86 -19.55
C GLN A 5 1.68 8.54 -18.83
N ASP A 6 0.60 7.79 -18.63
CA ASP A 6 -0.53 8.17 -17.80
C ASP A 6 -0.08 8.18 -16.33
N GLN A 7 0.51 9.29 -15.88
CA GLN A 7 0.67 9.62 -14.46
C GLN A 7 -0.58 10.37 -13.93
N GLY A 8 -1.78 9.98 -14.41
CA GLY A 8 -3.00 10.76 -14.24
C GLY A 8 -3.87 10.43 -13.02
N THR A 9 -3.69 9.27 -12.37
CA THR A 9 -4.77 8.77 -11.48
C THR A 9 -4.31 8.15 -10.15
N GLY A 10 -3.02 7.88 -9.96
CA GLY A 10 -2.51 7.16 -8.77
C GLY A 10 -2.35 8.01 -7.50
N SER A 11 -2.05 9.31 -7.63
CA SER A 11 -1.65 10.16 -6.49
C SER A 11 -2.80 10.56 -5.54
N ARG A 12 -4.06 10.24 -5.92
CA ARG A 12 -5.26 10.71 -5.21
C ARG A 12 -6.05 9.62 -4.49
N LEU A 13 -5.53 8.40 -4.37
CA LEU A 13 -6.24 7.29 -3.69
C LEU A 13 -6.11 7.37 -2.16
N VAL A 14 -4.96 7.80 -1.66
CA VAL A 14 -4.67 7.95 -0.23
C VAL A 14 -4.68 9.45 0.13
N PRO A 15 -5.52 9.90 1.07
CA PRO A 15 -5.49 11.27 1.58
C PRO A 15 -4.10 11.65 2.12
N PRO A 16 -3.67 12.92 2.03
CA PRO A 16 -2.37 13.35 2.54
C PRO A 16 -2.16 13.04 4.03
N SER A 17 -3.22 13.10 4.84
CA SER A 17 -3.21 12.74 6.26
C SER A 17 -2.83 11.28 6.53
N ASP A 18 -3.10 10.42 5.55
CA ASP A 18 -3.03 8.97 5.70
C ASP A 18 -1.77 8.38 5.03
N ARG A 19 -1.02 9.20 4.27
CA ARG A 19 0.16 8.75 3.53
C ARG A 19 1.24 8.17 4.43
N GLN A 20 1.55 8.86 5.53
CA GLN A 20 2.59 8.40 6.45
C GLN A 20 2.29 6.98 6.97
N VAL A 21 1.06 6.73 7.37
CA VAL A 21 0.64 5.40 7.86
C VAL A 21 0.74 4.36 6.76
N VAL A 22 0.28 4.66 5.54
CA VAL A 22 0.40 3.74 4.40
C VAL A 22 1.86 3.44 4.06
N ASP A 23 2.73 4.44 4.09
CA ASP A 23 4.16 4.29 3.79
C ASP A 23 4.87 3.42 4.85
N GLU A 24 4.56 3.60 6.13
CA GLU A 24 5.09 2.77 7.23
C GLU A 24 4.68 1.30 7.09
N TRP A 25 3.46 1.05 6.62
CA TRP A 25 2.96 -0.30 6.38
C TRP A 25 3.62 -0.94 5.15
N LEU A 26 3.74 -0.20 4.05
CA LEU A 26 4.46 -0.64 2.87
C LEU A 26 5.92 -0.97 3.20
N ALA A 27 6.60 -0.12 3.97
CA ALA A 27 7.98 -0.35 4.38
C ALA A 27 8.15 -1.69 5.12
N ARG A 28 7.26 -2.00 6.08
CA ARG A 28 7.25 -3.27 6.82
C ARG A 28 7.06 -4.47 5.91
N ILE A 29 6.14 -4.38 4.94
CA ILE A 29 5.90 -5.46 3.98
C ILE A 29 7.13 -5.65 3.08
N THR A 30 7.66 -4.56 2.52
CA THR A 30 8.80 -4.62 1.59
C THR A 30 10.10 -5.08 2.24
N ALA A 31 10.25 -4.90 3.55
CA ALA A 31 11.42 -5.42 4.28
C ALA A 31 11.50 -6.95 4.27
N VAL A 32 10.38 -7.64 4.02
CA VAL A 32 10.27 -9.10 4.05
C VAL A 32 10.05 -9.71 2.66
N VAL A 33 9.24 -9.08 1.80
CA VAL A 33 8.91 -9.63 0.46
C VAL A 33 9.45 -8.79 -0.71
N GLY A 34 10.18 -7.70 -0.42
CA GLY A 34 10.75 -6.82 -1.42
C GLY A 34 12.12 -7.29 -1.93
N GLU A 35 12.60 -6.63 -2.98
CA GLU A 35 13.96 -6.82 -3.47
C GLU A 35 14.97 -6.41 -2.38
N GLY A 36 15.86 -7.33 -1.99
CA GLY A 36 16.80 -7.10 -0.89
C GLY A 36 16.17 -7.24 0.50
N ALA A 37 15.10 -8.03 0.64
CA ALA A 37 14.50 -8.36 1.93
C ALA A 37 15.56 -8.73 2.97
N ALA A 38 15.49 -8.07 4.13
CA ALA A 38 16.43 -8.24 5.23
C ALA A 38 16.03 -9.39 6.17
N GLU A 39 14.75 -9.79 6.12
CA GLU A 39 14.15 -10.80 6.98
C GLU A 39 13.49 -11.88 6.10
N ASP A 40 13.85 -13.15 6.29
CA ASP A 40 13.35 -14.28 5.49
C ASP A 40 12.69 -15.38 6.34
N SER A 41 12.45 -15.10 7.63
CA SER A 41 11.84 -16.08 8.52
C SER A 41 10.35 -16.33 8.22
N PRO A 42 9.82 -17.55 8.46
CA PRO A 42 8.41 -17.84 8.26
C PRO A 42 7.47 -16.95 9.08
N GLU A 43 7.91 -16.54 10.27
CA GLU A 43 7.14 -15.64 11.14
C GLU A 43 7.08 -14.23 10.55
N ALA A 44 8.22 -13.71 10.04
CA ALA A 44 8.28 -12.42 9.35
C ALA A 44 7.36 -12.41 8.12
N CYS A 45 7.37 -13.50 7.34
CA CYS A 45 6.46 -13.66 6.20
C CYS A 45 4.98 -13.64 6.62
N ARG A 46 4.62 -14.29 7.74
CA ARG A 46 3.24 -14.25 8.27
C ARG A 46 2.85 -12.82 8.67
N THR A 47 3.68 -12.14 9.45
CA THR A 47 3.41 -10.75 9.88
C THR A 47 3.33 -9.79 8.69
N ALA A 48 4.17 -9.97 7.67
CA ALA A 48 4.09 -9.18 6.44
C ALA A 48 2.79 -9.43 5.67
N ALA A 49 2.32 -10.68 5.62
CA ALA A 49 1.03 -11.02 5.02
C ALA A 49 -0.14 -10.38 5.78
N GLU A 50 -0.16 -10.46 7.11
CA GLU A 50 -1.17 -9.81 7.96
C GLU A 50 -1.20 -8.29 7.74
N ALA A 51 -0.04 -7.65 7.72
CA ALA A 51 0.07 -6.22 7.42
C ALA A 51 -0.45 -5.88 6.01
N ALA A 52 -0.21 -6.74 5.02
CA ALA A 52 -0.74 -6.54 3.67
C ALA A 52 -2.27 -6.67 3.61
N GLU A 53 -2.84 -7.63 4.32
CA GLU A 53 -4.30 -7.81 4.42
C GLU A 53 -4.97 -6.61 5.06
N GLU A 54 -4.47 -6.18 6.22
CA GLU A 54 -5.00 -5.02 6.93
C GLU A 54 -4.84 -3.72 6.09
N LEU A 55 -3.73 -3.56 5.33
CA LEU A 55 -3.53 -2.42 4.43
C LEU A 55 -4.55 -2.43 3.31
N SER A 56 -4.80 -3.62 2.74
CA SER A 56 -5.79 -3.79 1.68
C SER A 56 -7.20 -3.42 2.16
N ALA A 57 -7.58 -3.82 3.38
CA ALA A 57 -8.85 -3.47 4.00
C ALA A 57 -8.98 -1.96 4.22
N TYR A 58 -7.92 -1.32 4.73
CA TYR A 58 -7.87 0.13 4.93
C TYR A 58 -8.04 0.90 3.62
N LEU A 59 -7.28 0.54 2.59
CA LEU A 59 -7.38 1.15 1.26
C LEU A 59 -8.77 0.95 0.63
N TRP A 60 -9.39 -0.21 0.87
CA TRP A 60 -10.76 -0.47 0.42
C TRP A 60 -11.78 0.45 1.12
N MET A 61 -11.65 0.64 2.44
CA MET A 61 -12.50 1.57 3.19
C MET A 61 -12.33 3.02 2.72
N LEU A 62 -11.10 3.45 2.42
CA LEU A 62 -10.83 4.77 1.84
C LEU A 62 -11.51 4.91 0.48
N ARG A 63 -11.35 3.92 -0.41
CA ARG A 63 -12.01 3.90 -1.73
C ARG A 63 -13.53 3.94 -1.63
N ALA A 64 -14.13 3.13 -0.74
CA ALA A 64 -15.56 3.08 -0.53
C ALA A 64 -16.12 4.39 0.03
N SER A 65 -15.39 5.05 0.92
CA SER A 65 -15.77 6.35 1.49
C SER A 65 -15.76 7.46 0.44
N ARG A 66 -14.77 7.48 -0.46
CA ARG A 66 -14.72 8.45 -1.57
C ARG A 66 -15.83 8.27 -2.61
N ARG A 67 -16.32 7.04 -2.83
CA ARG A 67 -17.46 6.79 -3.73
C ARG A 67 -18.80 7.26 -3.15
N ARG A 68 -18.92 7.36 -1.82
CA ARG A 68 -20.15 7.82 -1.17
C ARG A 68 -20.27 9.34 -1.13
N THR A 69 -19.15 10.06 -1.26
CA THR A 69 -19.09 11.53 -1.17
C THR A 69 -18.91 12.22 -2.52
N ALA A 70 -18.89 11.46 -3.62
CA ALA A 70 -18.81 11.93 -5.00
C ALA A 70 -20.15 11.71 -5.71
#